data_AF-A0AAE6BR66-F1
#
_entry.id   AF-A0AAE6BR66-F1
#
_cell.length_a   1.000
_cell.length_b   1.000
_cell.length_c   1.000
_cell.angle_alpha   90.00
_cell.angle_beta   90.00
_cell.angle_gamma   90.00
#
_symmetry.space_group_name_H-M   'P 1'
#
loop_
_entity.id
_entity.type
_entity.pdbx_description
1 polymer ?
#
loop_
_entity_poly.entity_id
_entity_poly.type
_entity_poly.pdbx_seq_one_letter_code
_entity_poly.pdbx_strand_id
1 'polypeptide(L)'
;MASIQKKIILASIAIFSITGAATGVGMWATETLNRNSEYVALSAEVLRNHMQADMMHDALRSDVLAAILSTNASMGLDLKAVEADLGEHEASFREMIEANRSLSAGTNVKAVIDGVEKPLLAYMEAANAVVGLAGSRPEEAIKLMPEFMRQFSALEKAMEVAGDQIEALSDAASAESEKTKATINLALKALLVLAAIFSVGLFLLTRRSVIHPILQLSKNMETLAGGNTSQPPSGIDRKDEIGSMSGAVEIFRQAAIANQVLEEQAAAARRQAQADQEAARQQAEADASERLRIATSGLASGLKRLASGDLAFQLDQAFAPQFEALRHDFNSSVRQLAETLFAISDGIGTIDGSSREIAAGASDLSRRTENQAASLEQTAAALEEITANVSNANKRTSEARLAATDANHSALKSVEVVSHAEEAMRRIETSSRQITGIIGVIDEIAFQTNLLALNAGVEAARAGEAGKGFAVVAQEVRDLAQRSAKAASEIRDHIRQSSAEVESGVKLVLDTGTALKDIGERIAGIDQHMTAIATSAAEQSTGLAEINAAVNSMDHATQQNAAMVEQSTAASATLAAETAKLRALVSRFRLDMEDVGGQDIIRHVA
;
A
#
# COMPACT_ATOMS: atom_id res chain seq x y z
N MET A 1 32.27 -54.41 -36.32
CA MET A 1 31.93 -53.09 -35.74
C MET A 1 30.58 -52.68 -36.28
N ALA A 2 29.76 -51.96 -35.50
CA ALA A 2 28.50 -51.43 -36.01
C ALA A 2 28.76 -50.44 -37.16
N SER A 3 27.90 -50.52 -38.17
CA SER A 3 27.89 -49.64 -39.33
C SER A 3 27.74 -48.16 -38.90
N ILE A 4 28.27 -47.21 -39.66
CA ILE A 4 28.11 -45.76 -39.41
C ILE A 4 26.63 -45.42 -39.32
N GLN A 5 25.81 -45.95 -40.23
CA GLN A 5 24.36 -45.78 -40.23
C GLN A 5 23.74 -46.28 -38.91
N LYS A 6 24.13 -47.47 -38.43
CA LYS A 6 23.64 -48.00 -37.14
C LYS A 6 24.05 -47.12 -35.95
N LYS A 7 25.27 -46.58 -35.95
CA LYS A 7 25.78 -45.68 -34.89
C LYS A 7 25.03 -44.35 -34.87
N ILE A 8 24.75 -43.76 -36.04
CA ILE A 8 23.96 -42.53 -36.17
C ILE A 8 22.52 -42.78 -35.71
N ILE A 9 21.89 -43.88 -36.12
CA ILE A 9 20.53 -44.23 -35.68
C ILE A 9 20.47 -44.41 -34.16
N LEU A 10 21.44 -45.12 -33.55
CA LEU A 10 21.54 -45.28 -32.09
C LEU A 10 21.74 -43.94 -31.37
N ALA A 11 22.57 -43.04 -31.92
CA ALA A 11 22.75 -41.69 -31.39
C ALA A 11 21.46 -40.86 -31.46
N SER A 12 20.76 -40.90 -32.60
CA SER A 12 19.49 -40.19 -32.78
C SER A 12 18.39 -40.71 -31.85
N ILE A 13 18.28 -42.04 -31.69
CA ILE A 13 17.34 -42.64 -30.73
C ILE A 13 17.68 -42.19 -29.30
N ALA A 14 18.95 -42.22 -28.92
CA ALA A 14 19.36 -41.83 -27.58
C ALA A 14 19.12 -40.33 -27.29
N ILE A 15 19.37 -39.45 -28.27
CA ILE A 15 19.02 -38.03 -28.18
C ILE A 15 17.51 -37.87 -28.00
N PHE A 16 16.70 -38.53 -28.83
CA PHE A 16 15.25 -38.44 -28.77
C PHE A 16 14.69 -38.93 -27.43
N SER A 17 15.22 -40.03 -26.89
CA SER A 17 14.84 -40.55 -25.57
C SER A 17 15.19 -39.58 -24.43
N ILE A 18 16.36 -38.93 -24.48
CA ILE A 18 16.77 -37.95 -23.45
C ILE A 18 15.89 -36.70 -23.53
N THR A 19 15.62 -36.19 -24.73
CA THR A 19 14.72 -35.05 -24.90
C THR A 19 13.30 -35.38 -24.40
N GLY A 20 12.78 -36.56 -24.72
CA GLY A 20 11.47 -37.00 -24.21
C GLY A 20 11.42 -37.12 -22.69
N ALA A 21 12.46 -37.67 -22.06
CA ALA A 21 12.56 -37.75 -20.60
C ALA A 21 12.66 -36.36 -19.95
N ALA A 22 13.44 -35.44 -20.54
CA ALA A 22 13.56 -34.06 -20.07
C ALA A 22 12.20 -33.33 -20.13
N THR A 23 11.49 -33.46 -21.24
CA THR A 23 10.15 -32.88 -21.40
C THR A 23 9.16 -33.47 -20.39
N GLY A 24 9.17 -34.79 -20.17
CA GLY A 24 8.31 -35.45 -19.19
C GLY A 24 8.55 -34.96 -17.74
N VAL A 25 9.82 -34.82 -17.34
CA VAL A 25 10.17 -34.26 -16.03
C VAL A 25 9.77 -32.79 -15.93
N GLY A 26 9.94 -32.01 -17.01
CA GLY A 26 9.49 -30.62 -17.07
C GLY A 26 7.98 -30.47 -16.90
N MET A 27 7.18 -31.30 -17.58
CA MET A 27 5.72 -31.31 -17.44
C MET A 27 5.29 -31.71 -16.03
N TRP A 28 5.87 -32.78 -15.47
CA TRP A 28 5.61 -33.20 -14.09
C TRP A 28 5.97 -32.12 -13.07
N ALA A 29 7.12 -31.46 -13.25
CA ALA A 29 7.56 -30.37 -12.39
C ALA A 29 6.61 -29.18 -12.45
N THR A 30 6.15 -28.81 -13.65
CA THR A 30 5.22 -27.69 -13.86
C THR A 30 3.87 -27.98 -13.21
N GLU A 31 3.31 -29.18 -13.45
CA GLU A 31 2.04 -29.60 -12.84
C GLU A 31 2.11 -29.63 -11.31
N THR A 32 3.22 -30.15 -10.77
CA THR A 32 3.43 -30.22 -9.31
C THR A 32 3.58 -28.82 -8.70
N LEU A 33 4.32 -27.92 -9.36
CA LEU A 33 4.46 -26.53 -8.91
C LEU A 33 3.15 -25.76 -8.97
N ASN A 34 2.36 -25.95 -10.04
CA ASN A 34 1.05 -25.31 -10.16
C ASN A 34 0.12 -25.73 -9.03
N ARG A 35 0.00 -27.04 -8.76
CA ARG A 35 -0.83 -27.55 -7.65
C ARG A 35 -0.38 -27.02 -6.28
N ASN A 36 0.93 -27.00 -6.01
CA ASN A 36 1.43 -26.47 -4.75
C ASN A 36 1.24 -24.95 -4.63
N SER A 37 1.39 -24.21 -5.75
CA SER A 37 1.15 -22.77 -5.78
C SER A 37 -0.32 -22.44 -5.56
N GLU A 38 -1.23 -23.21 -6.14
CA GLU A 38 -2.67 -23.08 -5.94
C GLU A 38 -3.04 -23.36 -4.47
N TYR A 39 -2.46 -24.40 -3.86
CA TYR A 39 -2.69 -24.71 -2.45
C TYR A 39 -2.18 -23.62 -1.49
N VAL A 40 -1.02 -23.02 -1.77
CA VAL A 40 -0.49 -21.89 -1.00
C VAL A 40 -1.37 -20.64 -1.19
N ALA A 41 -1.82 -20.35 -2.41
CA ALA A 41 -2.70 -19.22 -2.70
C ALA A 41 -4.03 -19.34 -1.95
N LEU A 42 -4.64 -20.52 -1.98
CA LEU A 42 -5.88 -20.82 -1.27
C LEU A 42 -5.71 -20.70 0.26
N SER A 43 -4.60 -21.19 0.81
CA SER A 43 -4.31 -21.07 2.25
C SER A 43 -4.14 -19.62 2.69
N ALA A 44 -3.46 -18.80 1.87
CA ALA A 44 -3.32 -17.36 2.12
C ALA A 44 -4.66 -16.61 2.01
N GLU A 45 -5.54 -17.03 1.10
CA GLU A 45 -6.88 -16.46 0.97
C GLU A 45 -7.75 -16.76 2.18
N VAL A 46 -7.71 -18.00 2.70
CA VAL A 46 -8.43 -18.37 3.92
C VAL A 46 -7.95 -17.54 5.13
N LEU A 47 -6.63 -17.35 5.26
CA LEU A 47 -6.07 -16.50 6.33
C LEU A 47 -6.53 -15.05 6.22
N ARG A 48 -6.54 -14.47 5.00
CA ARG A 48 -7.02 -13.09 4.79
C ARG A 48 -8.49 -12.92 5.16
N ASN A 49 -9.34 -13.81 4.68
CA ASN A 49 -10.76 -13.80 5.01
C ASN A 49 -10.99 -14.00 6.52
N HIS A 50 -10.15 -14.79 7.19
CA HIS A 50 -10.21 -14.97 8.65
C HIS A 50 -9.85 -13.68 9.40
N MET A 51 -8.78 -12.98 9.00
CA MET A 51 -8.44 -11.67 9.57
C MET A 51 -9.54 -10.62 9.32
N GLN A 52 -10.17 -10.63 8.15
CA GLN A 52 -11.32 -9.75 7.88
C GLN A 52 -12.53 -10.10 8.75
N ALA A 53 -12.80 -11.39 8.96
CA ALA A 53 -13.84 -11.83 9.88
C ALA A 53 -13.55 -11.38 11.31
N ASP A 54 -12.29 -11.40 11.76
CA ASP A 54 -11.85 -10.92 13.07
C ASP A 54 -12.09 -9.41 13.23
N MET A 55 -11.82 -8.63 12.18
CA MET A 55 -12.19 -7.21 12.16
C MET A 55 -13.71 -6.99 12.25
N MET A 56 -14.52 -7.84 11.61
CA MET A 56 -16.00 -7.75 11.70
C MET A 56 -16.52 -8.13 13.08
N HIS A 57 -15.85 -9.03 13.80
CA HIS A 57 -16.15 -9.33 15.21
C HIS A 57 -16.05 -8.09 16.09
N ASP A 58 -14.97 -7.32 15.94
CA ASP A 58 -14.78 -6.05 16.64
C ASP A 58 -15.75 -4.95 16.17
N ALA A 59 -16.05 -4.89 14.87
CA ALA A 59 -17.02 -3.95 14.31
C ALA A 59 -18.42 -4.14 14.92
N LEU A 60 -18.89 -5.39 15.00
CA LEU A 60 -20.16 -5.73 15.66
C LEU A 60 -20.19 -5.29 17.13
N ARG A 61 -19.05 -5.37 17.84
CA ARG A 61 -18.96 -4.87 19.22
C ARG A 61 -19.10 -3.36 19.27
N SER A 62 -18.46 -2.67 18.33
CA SER A 62 -18.59 -1.22 18.18
C SER A 62 -20.04 -0.81 17.95
N ASP A 63 -20.77 -1.50 17.07
CA ASP A 63 -22.18 -1.20 16.78
C ASP A 63 -23.08 -1.40 18.00
N VAL A 64 -22.87 -2.49 18.74
CA VAL A 64 -23.60 -2.76 19.98
C VAL A 64 -23.36 -1.67 21.03
N LEU A 65 -22.11 -1.21 21.17
CA LEU A 65 -21.79 -0.09 22.05
C LEU A 65 -22.40 1.23 21.56
N ALA A 66 -22.35 1.50 20.25
CA ALA A 66 -22.96 2.67 19.63
C ALA A 66 -24.48 2.69 19.83
N ALA A 67 -25.16 1.54 19.76
CA ALA A 67 -26.58 1.41 20.02
C ALA A 67 -26.93 1.74 21.48
N ILE A 68 -26.11 1.29 22.45
CA ILE A 68 -26.30 1.69 23.86
C ILE A 68 -26.06 3.20 24.03
N LEU A 69 -25.08 3.77 23.35
CA LEU A 69 -24.76 5.19 23.48
C LEU A 69 -25.77 6.10 22.78
N SER A 70 -26.46 5.64 21.73
CA SER A 70 -27.51 6.40 21.02
C SER A 70 -28.74 6.68 21.90
N THR A 71 -28.91 5.93 22.99
CA THR A 71 -29.93 6.19 24.02
C THR A 71 -29.73 7.53 24.73
N ASN A 72 -28.51 8.08 24.70
CA ASN A 72 -28.23 9.41 25.19
C ASN A 72 -28.39 10.43 24.04
N ALA A 73 -29.45 11.23 24.09
CA ALA A 73 -29.75 12.25 23.09
C ALA A 73 -28.61 13.27 22.88
N SER A 74 -27.66 13.41 23.83
CA SER A 74 -26.49 14.29 23.67
C SER A 74 -25.39 13.71 22.78
N MET A 75 -25.43 12.42 22.43
CA MET A 75 -24.41 11.76 21.60
C MET A 75 -24.64 11.93 20.10
N GLY A 76 -25.85 12.31 19.66
CA GLY A 76 -26.16 12.56 18.25
C GLY A 76 -26.09 11.34 17.33
N LEU A 77 -26.10 10.12 17.89
CA LEU A 77 -26.07 8.87 17.12
C LEU A 77 -27.49 8.48 16.68
N ASP A 78 -27.66 8.16 15.40
CA ASP A 78 -28.92 7.65 14.87
C ASP A 78 -28.98 6.12 15.05
N LEU A 79 -29.88 5.65 15.90
CA LEU A 79 -30.06 4.22 16.16
C LEU A 79 -30.39 3.43 14.88
N LYS A 80 -31.12 4.02 13.92
CA LYS A 80 -31.43 3.33 12.66
C LYS A 80 -30.20 3.11 11.79
N ALA A 81 -29.26 4.06 11.81
CA ALA A 81 -27.99 3.91 11.12
C ALA A 81 -27.18 2.78 11.78
N VAL A 82 -27.11 2.76 13.11
CA VAL A 82 -26.44 1.68 13.86
C VAL A 82 -27.07 0.31 13.61
N GLU A 83 -28.40 0.21 13.52
CA GLU A 83 -29.09 -1.03 13.15
C GLU A 83 -28.74 -1.50 11.73
N ALA A 84 -28.57 -0.56 10.79
CA ALA A 84 -28.17 -0.86 9.42
C ALA A 84 -26.71 -1.33 9.37
N ASP A 85 -25.79 -0.64 10.04
CA ASP A 85 -24.37 -0.98 10.14
C ASP A 85 -24.19 -2.38 10.75
N LEU A 86 -24.90 -2.68 11.85
CA LEU A 86 -24.92 -4.01 12.46
C LEU A 86 -25.32 -5.07 11.44
N GLY A 87 -26.40 -4.84 10.68
CA GLY A 87 -26.88 -5.78 9.66
C GLY A 87 -25.87 -6.00 8.53
N GLU A 88 -25.14 -4.97 8.13
CA GLU A 88 -24.08 -5.06 7.11
C GLU A 88 -22.87 -5.85 7.62
N HIS A 89 -22.36 -5.53 8.81
CA HIS A 89 -21.26 -6.25 9.42
C HIS A 89 -21.62 -7.73 9.68
N GLU A 90 -22.86 -8.00 10.08
CA GLU A 90 -23.37 -9.36 10.23
C GLU A 90 -23.37 -10.16 8.92
N ALA A 91 -23.82 -9.53 7.84
CA ALA A 91 -23.85 -10.15 6.52
C ALA A 91 -22.42 -10.42 6.02
N SER A 92 -21.52 -9.44 6.15
CA SER A 92 -20.13 -9.56 5.74
C SER A 92 -19.40 -10.66 6.50
N PHE A 93 -19.61 -10.75 7.82
CA PHE A 93 -19.00 -11.80 8.62
C PHE A 93 -19.47 -13.20 8.18
N ARG A 94 -20.77 -13.39 7.95
CA ARG A 94 -21.28 -14.68 7.42
C ARG A 94 -20.70 -15.01 6.05
N GLU A 95 -20.59 -14.01 5.18
CA GLU A 95 -20.00 -14.18 3.85
C GLU A 95 -18.55 -14.65 3.96
N MET A 96 -17.72 -14.05 4.83
CA MET A 96 -16.32 -14.44 5.02
C MET A 96 -16.19 -15.87 5.57
N ILE A 97 -17.02 -16.26 6.53
CA ILE A 97 -17.01 -17.63 7.07
C ILE A 97 -17.44 -18.65 6.02
N GLU A 98 -18.46 -18.35 5.22
CA GLU A 98 -18.92 -19.25 4.16
C GLU A 98 -17.93 -19.31 3.00
N ALA A 99 -17.32 -18.19 2.62
CA ALA A 99 -16.23 -18.14 1.66
C ALA A 99 -15.08 -19.05 2.12
N ASN A 100 -14.67 -18.94 3.38
CA ASN A 100 -13.66 -19.81 3.98
C ASN A 100 -14.05 -21.28 4.01
N ARG A 101 -15.30 -21.59 4.34
CA ARG A 101 -15.83 -22.95 4.30
C ARG A 101 -15.79 -23.54 2.89
N SER A 102 -16.13 -22.74 1.88
CA SER A 102 -16.12 -23.16 0.47
C SER A 102 -14.70 -23.41 -0.04
N LEU A 103 -13.75 -22.52 0.27
CA LEU A 103 -12.33 -22.64 -0.07
C LEU A 103 -11.70 -23.84 0.64
N SER A 104 -12.11 -24.12 1.88
CA SER A 104 -11.54 -25.18 2.70
C SER A 104 -12.15 -26.56 2.45
N ALA A 105 -13.05 -26.71 1.48
CA ALA A 105 -13.76 -27.96 1.20
C ALA A 105 -12.78 -29.12 0.92
N GLY A 106 -12.75 -30.11 1.83
CA GLY A 106 -11.87 -31.28 1.72
C GLY A 106 -10.50 -31.14 2.39
N THR A 107 -10.25 -30.05 3.13
CA THR A 107 -9.02 -29.82 3.89
C THR A 107 -9.24 -29.93 5.39
N ASN A 108 -8.16 -30.05 6.16
CA ASN A 108 -8.21 -29.99 7.63
C ASN A 108 -8.67 -28.62 8.16
N VAL A 109 -8.57 -27.56 7.35
CA VAL A 109 -8.98 -26.19 7.70
C VAL A 109 -10.50 -26.08 7.87
N LYS A 110 -11.29 -26.91 7.18
CA LYS A 110 -12.74 -26.89 7.28
C LYS A 110 -13.23 -27.14 8.71
N ALA A 111 -12.65 -28.12 9.41
CA ALA A 111 -13.04 -28.44 10.78
C ALA A 111 -12.75 -27.29 11.75
N VAL A 112 -11.72 -26.49 11.45
CA VAL A 112 -11.34 -25.30 12.21
C VAL A 112 -12.39 -24.20 12.01
N ILE A 113 -12.77 -23.91 10.76
CA ILE A 113 -13.79 -22.90 10.42
C ILE A 113 -15.17 -23.31 10.96
N ASP A 114 -15.54 -24.58 10.84
CA ASP A 114 -16.81 -25.10 11.38
C ASP A 114 -16.89 -24.93 12.91
N GLY A 115 -15.74 -24.84 13.60
CA GLY A 115 -15.66 -24.55 15.04
C GLY A 115 -16.05 -23.11 15.42
N VAL A 116 -15.99 -22.15 14.49
CA VAL A 116 -16.28 -20.73 14.72
C VAL A 116 -17.77 -20.39 14.52
N GLU A 117 -18.48 -21.15 13.68
CA GLU A 117 -19.86 -20.86 13.27
C GLU A 117 -20.83 -20.79 14.47
N LYS A 118 -20.75 -21.75 15.39
CA LYS A 118 -21.68 -21.81 16.52
C LYS A 118 -21.47 -20.64 17.50
N PRO A 119 -20.23 -20.32 17.95
CA PRO A 119 -19.95 -19.10 18.69
C PRO A 119 -20.38 -17.82 17.96
N LEU A 120 -20.18 -17.76 16.63
CA LEU A 120 -20.58 -16.61 15.82
C LEU A 120 -22.08 -16.37 15.87
N LEU A 121 -22.89 -17.41 15.63
CA LEU A 121 -24.34 -17.28 15.67
C LEU A 121 -24.84 -16.83 17.05
N ALA A 122 -24.24 -17.35 18.13
CA ALA A 122 -24.59 -16.93 19.50
C ALA A 122 -24.19 -15.48 19.80
N TYR A 123 -23.07 -15.01 19.25
CA TYR A 123 -22.63 -13.62 19.36
C TYR A 123 -23.55 -12.66 18.60
N MET A 124 -23.91 -12.98 17.36
CA MET A 124 -24.87 -12.20 16.55
C MET A 124 -26.25 -12.15 17.21
N GLU A 125 -26.73 -13.26 17.78
CA GLU A 125 -27.99 -13.29 18.51
C GLU A 125 -27.96 -12.36 19.74
N ALA A 126 -26.86 -12.37 20.50
CA ALA A 126 -26.68 -11.47 21.63
C ALA A 126 -26.58 -10.00 21.20
N ALA A 127 -25.90 -9.71 20.08
CA ALA A 127 -25.78 -8.37 19.51
C ALA A 127 -27.17 -7.81 19.13
N ASN A 128 -27.93 -8.57 18.33
CA ASN A 128 -29.30 -8.21 17.94
C ASN A 128 -30.23 -8.01 19.14
N ALA A 129 -30.11 -8.84 20.18
CA ALA A 129 -30.91 -8.71 21.38
C ALA A 129 -30.64 -7.39 22.13
N VAL A 130 -29.39 -6.93 22.16
CA VAL A 130 -29.05 -5.62 22.75
C VAL A 130 -29.57 -4.48 21.88
N VAL A 131 -29.21 -4.48 20.59
CA VAL A 131 -29.54 -3.37 19.67
C VAL A 131 -31.04 -3.20 19.53
N GLY A 132 -31.80 -4.28 19.38
CA GLY A 132 -33.26 -4.24 19.27
C GLY A 132 -33.97 -3.72 20.53
N LEU A 133 -33.33 -3.78 21.71
CA LEU A 133 -33.85 -3.20 22.93
C LEU A 133 -33.38 -1.76 23.17
N ALA A 134 -32.28 -1.32 22.55
CA ALA A 134 -31.64 -0.04 22.84
C ALA A 134 -32.61 1.16 22.68
N GLY A 135 -33.38 1.20 21.59
CA GLY A 135 -34.30 2.32 21.32
C GLY A 135 -35.59 2.33 22.13
N SER A 136 -36.05 1.17 22.63
CA SER A 136 -37.35 1.05 23.30
C SER A 136 -37.25 0.84 24.81
N ARG A 137 -36.24 0.10 25.26
CA ARG A 137 -36.02 -0.32 26.65
C ARG A 137 -34.51 -0.32 26.98
N PRO A 138 -33.89 0.87 27.06
CA PRO A 138 -32.44 1.01 27.21
C PRO A 138 -31.90 0.36 28.49
N GLU A 139 -32.65 0.41 29.60
CA GLU A 139 -32.25 -0.26 30.85
C GLU A 139 -32.22 -1.79 30.74
N GLU A 140 -33.08 -2.38 29.90
CA GLU A 140 -33.05 -3.83 29.63
C GLU A 140 -31.91 -4.20 28.68
N ALA A 141 -31.63 -3.35 27.68
CA ALA A 141 -30.48 -3.53 26.78
C ALA A 141 -29.15 -3.54 27.55
N ILE A 142 -28.97 -2.61 28.50
CA ILE A 142 -27.77 -2.55 29.36
C ILE A 142 -27.62 -3.83 30.21
N LYS A 143 -28.73 -4.42 30.68
CA LYS A 143 -28.70 -5.68 31.45
C LYS A 143 -28.27 -6.90 30.63
N LEU A 144 -28.39 -6.85 29.30
CA LEU A 144 -27.91 -7.90 28.41
C LEU A 144 -26.41 -7.79 28.09
N MET A 145 -25.78 -6.65 28.41
CA MET A 145 -24.37 -6.40 28.11
C MET A 145 -23.40 -7.42 28.70
N PRO A 146 -23.57 -7.93 29.94
CA PRO A 146 -22.72 -8.98 30.47
C PRO A 146 -22.79 -10.29 29.66
N GLU A 147 -23.98 -10.66 29.18
CA GLU A 147 -24.15 -11.86 28.34
C GLU A 147 -23.56 -11.64 26.94
N PHE A 148 -23.78 -10.46 26.36
CA PHE A 148 -23.15 -10.07 25.10
C PHE A 148 -21.62 -10.15 25.18
N MET A 149 -21.00 -9.57 26.22
CA MET A 149 -19.54 -9.62 26.40
C MET A 149 -19.04 -11.05 26.65
N ARG A 150 -19.87 -11.93 27.25
CA ARG A 150 -19.57 -13.36 27.39
C ARG A 150 -19.53 -14.07 26.03
N GLN A 151 -20.49 -13.78 25.14
CA GLN A 151 -20.50 -14.34 23.78
C GLN A 151 -19.37 -13.75 22.92
N PHE A 152 -19.09 -12.45 23.05
CA PHE A 152 -17.94 -11.79 22.43
C PHE A 152 -16.65 -12.53 22.77
N SER A 153 -16.38 -12.76 24.06
CA SER A 153 -15.16 -13.44 24.53
C SER A 153 -15.10 -14.91 24.07
N ALA A 154 -16.27 -15.57 23.97
CA ALA A 154 -16.34 -16.95 23.50
C ALA A 154 -16.02 -17.08 22.02
N LEU A 155 -16.50 -16.13 21.21
CA LEU A 155 -16.17 -16.04 19.79
C LEU A 155 -14.72 -15.63 19.57
N GLU A 156 -14.23 -14.60 20.27
CA GLU A 156 -12.83 -14.13 20.23
C GLU A 156 -11.87 -15.30 20.44
N LYS A 157 -12.09 -16.10 21.50
CA LYS A 157 -11.27 -17.28 21.76
C LYS A 157 -11.37 -18.36 20.68
N ALA A 158 -12.54 -18.56 20.09
CA ALA A 158 -12.71 -19.52 19.00
C ALA A 158 -12.00 -19.04 17.73
N MET A 159 -12.01 -17.74 17.45
CA MET A 159 -11.35 -17.11 16.31
C MET A 159 -9.84 -17.06 16.48
N GLU A 160 -9.33 -16.80 17.69
CA GLU A 160 -7.91 -16.89 18.02
C GLU A 160 -7.38 -18.31 17.76
N VAL A 161 -8.05 -19.32 18.34
CA VAL A 161 -7.68 -20.73 18.14
C VAL A 161 -7.80 -21.17 16.68
N ALA A 162 -8.76 -20.60 15.93
CA ALA A 162 -8.90 -20.86 14.51
C ALA A 162 -7.78 -20.18 13.70
N GLY A 163 -7.44 -18.93 14.03
CA GLY A 163 -6.37 -18.16 13.43
C GLY A 163 -5.03 -18.87 13.56
N ASP A 164 -4.66 -19.27 14.78
CA ASP A 164 -3.43 -20.03 15.06
C ASP A 164 -3.34 -21.31 14.21
N GLN A 165 -4.46 -22.03 14.06
CA GLN A 165 -4.49 -23.26 13.27
C GLN A 165 -4.42 -23.00 11.76
N ILE A 166 -5.09 -21.96 11.27
CA ILE A 166 -5.05 -21.55 9.86
C ILE A 166 -3.64 -21.07 9.50
N GLU A 167 -3.01 -20.27 10.35
CA GLU A 167 -1.64 -19.80 10.19
C GLU A 167 -0.65 -20.97 10.18
N ALA A 168 -0.72 -21.88 11.16
CA ALA A 168 0.14 -23.06 11.20
C ALA A 168 -0.01 -23.96 9.95
N LEU A 169 -1.23 -24.09 9.41
CA LEU A 169 -1.48 -24.84 8.18
C LEU A 169 -0.93 -24.10 6.94
N SER A 170 -1.06 -22.78 6.88
CA SER A 170 -0.49 -21.93 5.82
C SER A 170 1.05 -21.98 5.82
N ASP A 171 1.67 -21.94 6.99
CA ASP A 171 3.12 -22.08 7.16
C ASP A 171 3.62 -23.46 6.73
N ALA A 172 2.91 -24.52 7.14
CA ALA A 172 3.22 -25.88 6.72
C ALA A 172 3.10 -26.04 5.19
N ALA A 173 2.06 -25.47 4.58
CA ALA A 173 1.87 -25.46 3.13
C ALA A 173 3.01 -24.75 2.40
N SER A 174 3.43 -23.59 2.91
CA SER A 174 4.52 -22.79 2.36
C SER A 174 5.86 -23.52 2.48
N ALA A 175 6.13 -24.15 3.62
CA ALA A 175 7.34 -24.94 3.84
C ALA A 175 7.40 -26.20 2.96
N GLU A 176 6.28 -26.91 2.79
CA GLU A 176 6.14 -28.05 1.87
C GLU A 176 6.40 -27.61 0.41
N SER A 177 5.86 -26.46 0.03
CA SER A 177 6.07 -25.88 -1.30
C SER A 177 7.54 -25.55 -1.56
N GLU A 178 8.24 -24.94 -0.61
CA GLU A 178 9.69 -24.66 -0.72
C GLU A 178 10.53 -25.93 -0.81
N LYS A 179 10.23 -26.97 -0.01
CA LYS A 179 10.89 -28.28 -0.14
C LYS A 179 10.65 -28.91 -1.51
N THR A 180 9.44 -28.79 -2.03
CA THR A 180 9.09 -29.31 -3.35
C THR A 180 9.83 -28.56 -4.46
N LYS A 181 9.88 -27.22 -4.40
CA LYS A 181 10.68 -26.38 -5.30
C LYS A 181 12.15 -26.77 -5.27
N ALA A 182 12.73 -26.96 -4.08
CA ALA A 182 14.12 -27.36 -3.91
C ALA A 182 14.39 -28.74 -4.54
N THR A 183 13.49 -29.70 -4.34
CA THR A 183 13.59 -31.06 -4.90
C THR A 183 13.48 -31.03 -6.43
N ILE A 184 12.55 -30.26 -6.99
CA ILE A 184 12.40 -30.07 -8.44
C ILE A 184 13.64 -29.40 -9.03
N ASN A 185 14.14 -28.33 -8.39
CA ASN A 185 15.38 -27.66 -8.82
C ASN A 185 16.58 -28.60 -8.81
N LEU A 186 16.71 -29.46 -7.80
CA LEU A 186 17.77 -30.46 -7.74
C LEU A 186 17.63 -31.49 -8.87
N ALA A 187 16.41 -31.99 -9.12
CA ALA A 187 16.13 -32.93 -10.20
C ALA A 187 16.45 -32.34 -11.59
N LEU A 188 16.06 -31.09 -11.85
CA LEU A 188 16.37 -30.38 -13.09
C LEU A 188 17.88 -30.15 -13.27
N LYS A 189 18.59 -29.76 -12.21
CA LYS A 189 20.05 -29.61 -12.21
C LYS A 189 20.76 -30.95 -12.49
N ALA A 190 20.32 -32.04 -11.85
CA ALA A 190 20.86 -33.37 -12.08
C ALA A 190 20.64 -33.82 -13.53
N LEU A 191 19.47 -33.52 -14.10
CA LEU A 191 19.14 -33.84 -15.49
C LEU A 191 19.98 -33.02 -16.49
N LEU A 192 20.25 -31.74 -16.19
CA LEU A 192 21.19 -30.90 -16.93
C LEU A 192 22.63 -31.46 -16.92
N VAL A 193 23.12 -31.90 -15.76
CA VAL A 193 24.46 -32.52 -15.63
C VAL A 193 24.52 -33.83 -16.40
N LEU A 194 23.50 -34.69 -16.31
CA LEU A 194 23.42 -35.93 -17.08
C LEU A 194 23.39 -35.68 -18.58
N ALA A 195 22.63 -34.68 -19.04
CA ALA A 195 22.59 -34.27 -20.44
C ALA A 195 23.98 -33.77 -20.90
N ALA A 196 24.67 -32.96 -20.10
CA ALA A 196 26.02 -32.47 -20.42
C ALA A 196 27.04 -33.62 -20.51
N ILE A 197 27.03 -34.57 -19.57
CA ILE A 197 27.88 -35.76 -19.60
C ILE A 197 27.58 -36.60 -20.86
N PHE A 198 26.30 -36.79 -21.18
CA PHE A 198 25.88 -37.53 -22.37
C PHE A 198 26.34 -36.85 -23.66
N SER A 199 26.18 -35.53 -23.79
CA SER A 199 26.64 -34.76 -24.94
C SER A 199 28.15 -34.85 -25.12
N VAL A 200 28.94 -34.75 -24.03
CA VAL A 200 30.40 -34.92 -24.08
C VAL A 200 30.78 -36.35 -24.48
N GLY A 201 30.11 -37.37 -23.92
CA GLY A 201 30.33 -38.77 -24.28
C GLY A 201 30.04 -39.05 -25.75
N LEU A 202 28.92 -38.52 -26.27
CA LEU A 202 28.53 -38.64 -27.67
C LEU A 202 29.53 -37.92 -28.60
N PHE A 203 30.00 -36.74 -28.22
CA PHE A 203 31.04 -36.01 -28.95
C PHE A 203 32.35 -36.82 -29.04
N LEU A 204 32.82 -37.37 -27.92
CA LEU A 204 34.05 -38.18 -27.88
C LEU A 204 33.91 -39.47 -28.70
N LEU A 205 32.77 -40.16 -28.60
CA LEU A 205 32.46 -41.36 -29.39
C LEU A 205 32.43 -41.05 -30.89
N THR A 206 31.75 -39.97 -31.31
CA THR A 206 31.65 -39.58 -32.72
C THR A 206 33.01 -39.16 -33.27
N ARG A 207 33.76 -38.38 -32.48
CA ARG A 207 35.12 -37.95 -32.83
C ARG A 207 36.07 -39.12 -33.04
N ARG A 208 36.06 -40.11 -32.13
CA ARG A 208 36.95 -41.27 -32.20
C ARG A 208 36.51 -42.31 -33.24
N SER A 209 35.21 -42.54 -33.42
CA SER A 209 34.70 -43.66 -34.23
C SER A 209 34.39 -43.32 -35.68
N VAL A 210 34.11 -42.04 -35.99
CA VAL A 210 33.72 -41.55 -37.32
C VAL A 210 34.70 -40.48 -37.83
N ILE A 211 34.90 -39.38 -37.08
CA ILE A 211 35.68 -38.22 -37.57
C ILE A 211 37.17 -38.55 -37.76
N HIS A 212 37.82 -39.11 -36.74
CA HIS A 212 39.26 -39.40 -36.80
C HIS A 212 39.64 -40.42 -37.90
N PRO A 213 38.90 -41.53 -38.09
CA PRO A 213 39.16 -42.47 -39.18
C PRO A 213 38.92 -41.89 -40.58
N ILE A 214 37.91 -41.03 -40.76
CA ILE A 214 37.68 -40.34 -42.04
C ILE A 214 38.83 -39.38 -42.36
N LEU A 215 39.31 -38.62 -41.37
CA LEU A 215 40.47 -37.75 -41.53
C LEU A 215 41.76 -38.54 -41.85
N GLN A 216 41.94 -39.72 -41.25
CA GLN A 216 43.06 -40.60 -41.57
C GLN A 216 42.95 -41.18 -42.99
N LEU A 217 41.75 -41.57 -43.42
CA LEU A 217 41.48 -42.00 -44.80
C LEU A 217 41.75 -40.90 -45.82
N SER A 218 41.33 -39.67 -45.52
CA SER A 218 41.63 -38.49 -46.34
C SER A 218 43.13 -38.29 -46.48
N LYS A 219 43.87 -38.38 -45.35
CA LYS A 219 45.33 -38.24 -45.34
C LYS A 219 46.03 -39.36 -46.11
N ASN A 220 45.53 -40.60 -46.00
CA ASN A 220 46.05 -41.74 -46.75
C ASN A 220 45.82 -41.60 -48.26
N MET A 221 44.68 -41.03 -48.66
CA MET A 221 44.38 -40.77 -50.07
C MET A 221 45.25 -39.64 -50.65
N GLU A 222 45.54 -38.62 -49.84
CA GLU A 222 46.47 -37.54 -50.19
C GLU A 222 47.91 -38.06 -50.35
N THR A 223 48.38 -38.94 -49.46
CA THR A 223 49.70 -39.59 -49.62
C THR A 223 49.77 -40.52 -50.83
N LEU A 224 48.67 -41.22 -51.15
CA LEU A 224 48.60 -42.10 -52.31
C LEU A 224 48.60 -41.31 -53.63
N ALA A 225 47.87 -40.20 -53.69
CA ALA A 225 47.87 -39.28 -54.83
C ALA A 225 49.25 -38.62 -55.03
N GLY A 226 50.03 -38.44 -53.96
CA GLY A 226 51.43 -37.99 -54.01
C GLY A 226 52.45 -39.05 -54.48
N GLY A 227 51.99 -40.22 -54.94
CA GLY A 227 52.83 -41.28 -55.49
C GLY A 227 53.57 -42.12 -54.44
N ASN A 228 53.32 -41.90 -53.15
CA ASN A 228 53.92 -42.69 -52.08
C ASN A 228 53.05 -43.92 -51.76
N THR A 229 53.44 -45.07 -52.29
CA THR A 229 52.72 -46.36 -52.13
C THR A 229 53.28 -47.23 -50.99
N SER A 230 54.27 -46.74 -50.25
CA SER A 230 55.10 -47.53 -49.33
C SER A 230 54.41 -47.95 -48.03
N GLN A 231 53.24 -47.40 -47.71
CA GLN A 231 52.46 -47.77 -46.51
C GLN A 231 51.04 -48.18 -46.89
N PRO A 232 50.50 -49.28 -46.33
CA PRO A 232 49.09 -49.63 -46.53
C PRO A 232 48.18 -48.61 -45.84
N PRO A 233 47.00 -48.30 -46.41
CA PRO A 233 46.02 -47.42 -45.78
C PRO A 233 45.59 -48.00 -44.42
N SER A 234 45.55 -47.14 -43.42
CA SER A 234 45.20 -47.50 -42.05
C SER A 234 43.74 -47.94 -41.96
N GLY A 235 43.47 -49.10 -41.35
CA GLY A 235 42.10 -49.55 -41.06
C GLY A 235 41.51 -50.60 -42.02
N ILE A 236 42.34 -51.30 -42.80
CA ILE A 236 41.93 -52.40 -43.70
C ILE A 236 41.16 -53.52 -42.99
N ASP A 237 41.50 -53.84 -41.73
CA ASP A 237 40.82 -54.89 -40.95
C ASP A 237 39.45 -54.49 -40.40
N ARG A 238 38.99 -53.26 -40.68
CA ARG A 238 37.67 -52.81 -40.24
C ARG A 238 36.57 -53.44 -41.09
N LYS A 239 35.53 -53.92 -40.42
CA LYS A 239 34.34 -54.53 -41.04
C LYS A 239 33.16 -53.56 -41.24
N ASP A 240 33.40 -52.25 -41.21
CA ASP A 240 32.38 -51.20 -41.37
C ASP A 240 32.60 -50.40 -42.66
N GLU A 241 31.75 -49.42 -42.96
CA GLU A 241 31.76 -48.63 -44.20
C GLU A 241 33.10 -47.90 -44.39
N ILE A 242 33.75 -47.47 -43.30
CA ILE A 242 35.11 -46.91 -43.30
C ILE A 242 36.14 -47.96 -43.71
N GLY A 243 35.99 -49.22 -43.28
CA GLY A 243 36.81 -50.34 -43.74
C GLY A 243 36.58 -50.69 -45.21
N SER A 244 35.34 -50.58 -45.70
CA SER A 244 35.04 -50.72 -47.13
C SER A 244 35.66 -49.60 -47.96
N MET A 245 35.67 -48.35 -47.46
CA MET A 245 36.41 -47.24 -48.06
C MET A 245 37.92 -47.46 -47.99
N SER A 246 38.47 -47.95 -46.88
CA SER A 246 39.90 -48.30 -46.76
C SER A 246 40.30 -49.45 -47.67
N GLY A 247 39.42 -50.42 -47.89
CA GLY A 247 39.58 -51.49 -48.87
C GLY A 247 39.54 -50.97 -50.30
N ALA A 248 38.68 -49.99 -50.59
CA ALA A 248 38.69 -49.30 -51.89
C ALA A 248 39.99 -48.49 -52.09
N VAL A 249 40.50 -47.82 -51.06
CA VAL A 249 41.81 -47.13 -51.09
C VAL A 249 42.98 -48.12 -51.23
N GLU A 250 42.89 -49.33 -50.65
CA GLU A 250 43.87 -50.40 -50.87
C GLU A 250 43.79 -50.97 -52.30
N ILE A 251 42.59 -51.08 -52.89
CA ILE A 251 42.42 -51.40 -54.31
C ILE A 251 43.05 -50.31 -55.18
N PHE A 252 42.89 -49.02 -54.83
CA PHE A 252 43.58 -47.92 -55.53
C PHE A 252 45.09 -47.94 -55.32
N ARG A 253 45.61 -48.34 -54.15
CA ARG A 253 47.05 -48.50 -53.90
C ARG A 253 47.63 -49.68 -54.67
N GLN A 254 46.94 -50.82 -54.71
CA GLN A 254 47.31 -51.98 -55.52
C GLN A 254 47.20 -51.68 -57.02
N ALA A 255 46.21 -50.87 -57.44
CA ALA A 255 46.09 -50.37 -58.81
C ALA A 255 47.19 -49.35 -59.15
N ALA A 256 47.61 -48.48 -58.21
CA ALA A 256 48.73 -47.55 -58.40
C ALA A 256 50.10 -48.26 -58.46
N ILE A 257 50.26 -49.35 -57.69
CA ILE A 257 51.43 -50.25 -57.77
C ILE A 257 51.42 -51.08 -59.06
N ALA A 258 50.24 -51.38 -59.64
CA ALA A 258 50.10 -52.10 -60.91
C ALA A 258 50.12 -51.20 -62.17
N ASN A 259 49.76 -49.91 -62.06
CA ASN A 259 49.72 -48.94 -63.18
C ASN A 259 50.97 -48.08 -63.34
N GLN A 260 52.07 -48.39 -62.65
CA GLN A 260 53.33 -47.67 -62.84
C GLN A 260 54.07 -48.03 -64.16
N VAL A 261 53.44 -48.80 -65.06
CA VAL A 261 54.03 -49.26 -66.33
C VAL A 261 53.08 -49.08 -67.55
N LEU A 262 51.88 -48.48 -67.42
CA LEU A 262 50.87 -48.46 -68.51
C LEU A 262 50.27 -47.09 -68.90
N GLU A 263 50.90 -45.98 -68.53
CA GLU A 263 50.54 -44.63 -69.04
C GLU A 263 51.42 -44.12 -70.18
N GLU A 264 52.33 -44.93 -70.72
CA GLU A 264 53.18 -44.54 -71.86
C GLU A 264 52.54 -44.74 -73.25
N GLN A 265 51.38 -45.41 -73.38
CA GLN A 265 50.90 -45.90 -74.69
C GLN A 265 49.62 -45.29 -75.26
N ALA A 266 48.93 -44.36 -74.57
CA ALA A 266 47.75 -43.66 -75.13
C ALA A 266 48.01 -42.19 -75.47
N ALA A 267 49.27 -41.75 -75.44
CA ALA A 267 49.66 -40.37 -75.67
C ALA A 267 49.91 -40.03 -77.16
N ALA A 268 49.94 -40.98 -78.08
CA ALA A 268 50.45 -40.75 -79.45
C ALA A 268 49.40 -40.40 -80.53
N ALA A 269 48.09 -40.48 -80.25
CA ALA A 269 47.05 -40.29 -81.28
C ALA A 269 46.20 -39.00 -81.15
N ARG A 270 46.41 -38.16 -80.14
CA ARG A 270 45.78 -36.81 -80.04
C ARG A 270 46.78 -35.64 -80.15
N ARG A 271 48.09 -35.95 -80.22
CA ARG A 271 49.18 -34.95 -80.28
C ARG A 271 49.24 -34.13 -81.57
N GLN A 272 48.62 -34.57 -82.68
CA GLN A 272 48.68 -33.82 -83.95
C GLN A 272 47.53 -32.82 -84.13
N ALA A 273 46.45 -32.91 -83.35
CA ALA A 273 45.28 -32.03 -83.51
C ALA A 273 45.18 -30.92 -82.44
N GLN A 274 45.89 -31.05 -81.31
CA GLN A 274 45.85 -30.07 -80.21
C GLN A 274 47.06 -29.11 -80.19
N ALA A 275 48.20 -29.48 -80.81
CA ALA A 275 49.46 -28.74 -80.72
C ALA A 275 49.42 -27.29 -81.25
N ASP A 276 48.58 -26.99 -82.25
CA ASP A 276 48.41 -25.62 -82.77
C ASP A 276 47.38 -24.80 -81.97
N GLN A 277 46.55 -25.43 -81.13
CA GLN A 277 45.71 -24.75 -80.13
C GLN A 277 46.40 -24.61 -78.76
N GLU A 278 47.29 -25.55 -78.39
CA GLU A 278 47.94 -25.62 -77.07
C GLU A 278 48.91 -24.47 -76.81
N ALA A 279 49.67 -23.99 -77.80
CA ALA A 279 50.63 -22.90 -77.59
C ALA A 279 49.94 -21.53 -77.39
N ALA A 280 48.84 -21.27 -78.12
CA ALA A 280 48.01 -20.08 -77.93
C ALA A 280 47.17 -20.18 -76.64
N ARG A 281 46.70 -21.39 -76.30
CA ARG A 281 45.92 -21.66 -75.09
C ARG A 281 46.78 -21.69 -73.82
N GLN A 282 48.04 -22.13 -73.86
CA GLN A 282 48.98 -22.09 -72.73
C GLN A 282 49.42 -20.65 -72.41
N GLN A 283 49.63 -19.80 -73.41
CA GLN A 283 49.85 -18.36 -73.17
C GLN A 283 48.58 -17.69 -72.64
N ALA A 284 47.40 -18.00 -73.20
CA ALA A 284 46.12 -17.48 -72.69
C ALA A 284 45.76 -18.02 -71.29
N GLU A 285 46.06 -19.28 -70.96
CA GLU A 285 45.89 -19.89 -69.63
C GLU A 285 46.93 -19.38 -68.63
N ALA A 286 48.18 -19.12 -69.03
CA ALA A 286 49.18 -18.51 -68.16
C ALA A 286 48.80 -17.06 -67.80
N ASP A 287 48.37 -16.27 -68.78
CA ASP A 287 47.85 -14.91 -68.56
C ASP A 287 46.54 -14.93 -67.75
N ALA A 288 45.63 -15.87 -68.02
CA ALA A 288 44.38 -16.01 -67.26
C ALA A 288 44.63 -16.50 -65.83
N SER A 289 45.59 -17.41 -65.62
CA SER A 289 45.97 -17.95 -64.32
C SER A 289 46.69 -16.89 -63.49
N GLU A 290 47.54 -16.05 -64.09
CA GLU A 290 48.17 -14.92 -63.40
C GLU A 290 47.13 -13.86 -63.00
N ARG A 291 46.19 -13.51 -63.89
CA ARG A 291 45.07 -12.60 -63.58
C ARG A 291 44.16 -13.17 -62.47
N LEU A 292 43.87 -14.48 -62.51
CA LEU A 292 43.10 -15.16 -61.48
C LEU A 292 43.87 -15.18 -60.15
N ARG A 293 45.18 -15.43 -60.17
CA ARG A 293 46.06 -15.42 -59.00
C ARG A 293 46.14 -14.04 -58.35
N ILE A 294 46.26 -12.97 -59.14
CA ILE A 294 46.24 -11.60 -58.64
C ILE A 294 44.88 -11.29 -57.99
N ALA A 295 43.77 -11.62 -58.65
CA ALA A 295 42.42 -11.40 -58.12
C ALA A 295 42.17 -12.20 -56.82
N THR A 296 42.52 -13.50 -56.79
CA THR A 296 42.35 -14.35 -55.59
C THR A 296 43.32 -13.99 -54.47
N SER A 297 44.56 -13.60 -54.77
CA SER A 297 45.52 -13.10 -53.77
C SER A 297 45.06 -11.77 -53.17
N GLY A 298 44.60 -10.84 -54.01
CA GLY A 298 44.04 -9.57 -53.57
C GLY A 298 42.82 -9.79 -52.66
N LEU A 299 41.88 -10.61 -53.09
CA LEU A 299 40.69 -10.96 -52.30
C LEU A 299 41.05 -11.69 -51.01
N ALA A 300 42.00 -12.63 -51.02
CA ALA A 300 42.47 -13.34 -49.83
C ALA A 300 43.10 -12.37 -48.81
N SER A 301 43.88 -11.40 -49.29
CA SER A 301 44.43 -10.33 -48.44
C SER A 301 43.33 -9.44 -47.86
N GLY A 302 42.35 -9.06 -48.68
CA GLY A 302 41.19 -8.29 -48.23
C GLY A 302 40.36 -9.02 -47.19
N LEU A 303 40.05 -10.30 -47.42
CA LEU A 303 39.33 -11.15 -46.47
C LEU A 303 40.12 -11.34 -45.16
N LYS A 304 41.46 -11.42 -45.22
CA LYS A 304 42.30 -11.51 -44.03
C LYS A 304 42.25 -10.21 -43.20
N ARG A 305 42.25 -9.05 -43.86
CA ARG A 305 42.09 -7.74 -43.19
C ARG A 305 40.69 -7.57 -42.60
N LEU A 306 39.66 -7.92 -43.35
CA LEU A 306 38.27 -7.97 -42.88
C LEU A 306 38.11 -8.88 -41.65
N ALA A 307 38.70 -10.08 -41.68
CA ALA A 307 38.68 -11.00 -40.54
C ALA A 307 39.45 -10.47 -39.30
N SER A 308 40.41 -9.57 -39.50
CA SER A 308 41.08 -8.86 -38.40
C SER A 308 40.32 -7.62 -37.90
N GLY A 309 39.14 -7.34 -38.46
CA GLY A 309 38.30 -6.19 -38.09
C GLY A 309 38.66 -4.89 -38.82
N ASP A 310 39.51 -4.92 -39.82
CA ASP A 310 39.93 -3.73 -40.58
C ASP A 310 38.95 -3.44 -41.71
N LEU A 311 38.01 -2.53 -41.44
CA LEU A 311 36.96 -2.10 -42.36
C LEU A 311 37.30 -0.80 -43.11
N ALA A 312 38.40 -0.15 -42.73
CA ALA A 312 38.96 0.98 -43.45
C ALA A 312 39.67 0.56 -44.75
N PHE A 313 39.90 -0.73 -44.95
CA PHE A 313 40.63 -1.23 -46.10
C PHE A 313 39.77 -1.32 -47.37
N GLN A 314 40.32 -0.84 -48.48
CA GLN A 314 39.79 -1.08 -49.82
C GLN A 314 40.86 -1.73 -50.71
N LEU A 315 40.40 -2.58 -51.64
CA LEU A 315 41.25 -3.11 -52.70
C LEU A 315 41.44 -2.02 -53.76
N ASP A 316 42.58 -1.33 -53.75
CA ASP A 316 42.87 -0.24 -54.70
C ASP A 316 43.49 -0.71 -56.02
N GLN A 317 44.10 -1.90 -56.01
CA GLN A 317 44.74 -2.46 -57.18
C GLN A 317 43.67 -3.01 -58.14
N ALA A 318 43.60 -2.44 -59.35
CA ALA A 318 42.65 -2.85 -60.38
C ALA A 318 42.85 -4.33 -60.75
N PHE A 319 41.75 -5.08 -60.85
CA PHE A 319 41.78 -6.46 -61.30
C PHE A 319 41.64 -6.52 -62.82
N ALA A 320 41.84 -7.70 -63.40
CA ALA A 320 41.50 -7.90 -64.80
C ALA A 320 40.00 -7.61 -65.04
N PRO A 321 39.59 -7.13 -66.23
CA PRO A 321 38.22 -6.68 -66.48
C PRO A 321 37.13 -7.70 -66.09
N GLN A 322 37.38 -8.99 -66.28
CA GLN A 322 36.45 -10.06 -65.90
C GLN A 322 36.26 -10.27 -64.38
N PHE A 323 37.17 -9.75 -63.55
CA PHE A 323 37.16 -9.88 -62.08
C PHE A 323 36.95 -8.52 -61.37
N GLU A 324 36.84 -7.42 -62.11
CA GLU A 324 36.68 -6.08 -61.54
C GLU A 324 35.38 -5.95 -60.74
N ALA A 325 34.31 -6.62 -61.16
CA ALA A 325 33.06 -6.73 -60.41
C ALA A 325 33.29 -7.31 -59.00
N LEU A 326 34.17 -8.32 -58.86
CA LEU A 326 34.48 -8.95 -57.58
C LEU A 326 35.19 -7.99 -56.62
N ARG A 327 36.10 -7.16 -57.14
CA ARG A 327 36.75 -6.09 -56.37
C ARG A 327 35.72 -5.07 -55.89
N HIS A 328 34.81 -4.68 -56.79
CA HIS A 328 33.80 -3.66 -56.50
C HIS A 328 32.76 -4.16 -55.48
N ASP A 329 32.30 -5.40 -55.61
CA ASP A 329 31.36 -6.05 -54.68
C ASP A 329 31.99 -6.24 -53.30
N PHE A 330 33.27 -6.63 -53.23
CA PHE A 330 34.01 -6.72 -51.97
C PHE A 330 34.12 -5.36 -51.28
N ASN A 331 34.59 -4.33 -52.00
CA ASN A 331 34.73 -2.98 -51.45
C ASN A 331 33.39 -2.39 -51.02
N SER A 332 32.32 -2.63 -51.80
CA SER A 332 30.96 -2.20 -51.46
C SER A 332 30.47 -2.88 -50.19
N SER A 333 30.72 -4.19 -50.03
CA SER A 333 30.33 -4.95 -48.85
C SER A 333 31.08 -4.48 -47.60
N VAL A 334 32.39 -4.21 -47.71
CA VAL A 334 33.20 -3.67 -46.60
C VAL A 334 32.70 -2.29 -46.20
N ARG A 335 32.43 -1.41 -47.17
CA ARG A 335 31.89 -0.07 -46.90
C ARG A 335 30.53 -0.11 -46.21
N GLN A 336 29.60 -0.91 -46.72
CA GLN A 336 28.26 -1.03 -46.13
C GLN A 336 28.31 -1.60 -44.71
N LEU A 337 29.22 -2.54 -44.45
CA LEU A 337 29.46 -3.05 -43.09
C LEU A 337 30.08 -1.98 -42.17
N ALA A 338 31.02 -1.18 -42.68
CA ALA A 338 31.61 -0.06 -41.95
C ALA A 338 30.56 1.00 -41.59
N GLU A 339 29.72 1.41 -42.55
CA GLU A 339 28.61 2.35 -42.35
C GLU A 339 27.62 1.83 -41.29
N THR A 340 27.28 0.54 -41.36
CA THR A 340 26.38 -0.09 -40.38
C THR A 340 26.99 -0.09 -38.97
N LEU A 341 28.27 -0.44 -38.82
CA LEU A 341 28.96 -0.43 -37.54
C LEU A 341 29.18 0.99 -36.99
N PHE A 342 29.38 1.97 -37.87
CA PHE A 342 29.43 3.37 -37.49
C PHE A 342 28.08 3.85 -36.93
N ALA A 343 26.97 3.56 -37.62
CA ALA A 343 25.63 3.88 -37.13
C ALA A 343 25.32 3.19 -35.79
N ILE A 344 25.78 1.96 -35.59
CA ILE A 344 25.67 1.27 -34.29
C ILE A 344 26.51 1.98 -33.21
N SER A 345 27.74 2.41 -33.54
CA SER A 345 28.60 3.15 -32.61
C SER A 345 27.98 4.47 -32.16
N ASP A 346 27.36 5.21 -33.09
CA ASP A 346 26.65 6.45 -32.81
C ASP A 346 25.41 6.22 -31.93
N GLY A 347 24.62 5.18 -32.26
CA GLY A 347 23.49 4.75 -31.43
C GLY A 347 23.90 4.38 -29.99
N ILE A 348 25.02 3.69 -29.81
CA ILE A 348 25.60 3.38 -28.48
C ILE A 348 25.97 4.69 -27.74
N GLY A 349 26.52 5.67 -28.45
CA GLY A 349 26.81 7.00 -27.90
C GLY A 349 25.58 7.71 -27.37
N THR A 350 24.50 7.69 -28.14
CA THR A 350 23.21 8.25 -27.74
C THR A 350 22.65 7.54 -26.51
N ILE A 351 22.66 6.20 -26.48
CA ILE A 351 22.13 5.42 -25.33
C ILE A 351 22.96 5.67 -24.05
N ASP A 352 24.29 5.75 -24.14
CA ASP A 352 25.17 6.09 -23.00
C ASP A 352 24.86 7.49 -22.47
N GLY A 353 24.65 8.48 -23.36
CA GLY A 353 24.20 9.82 -22.98
C GLY A 353 22.86 9.81 -22.25
N SER A 354 21.82 9.21 -22.85
CA SER A 354 20.49 9.11 -22.23
C SER A 354 20.51 8.35 -20.91
N SER A 355 21.32 7.30 -20.78
CA SER A 355 21.43 6.52 -19.53
C SER A 355 22.02 7.36 -18.39
N ARG A 356 22.96 8.27 -18.68
CA ARG A 356 23.51 9.21 -17.70
C ARG A 356 22.50 10.29 -17.31
N GLU A 357 21.71 10.79 -18.24
CA GLU A 357 20.61 11.71 -17.94
C GLU A 357 19.56 11.06 -17.04
N ILE A 358 19.15 9.81 -17.33
CA ILE A 358 18.21 9.07 -16.48
C ILE A 358 18.82 8.86 -15.09
N ALA A 359 20.09 8.49 -14.98
CA ALA A 359 20.76 8.33 -13.69
C ALA A 359 20.80 9.64 -12.88
N ALA A 360 21.08 10.77 -13.53
CA ALA A 360 21.06 12.08 -12.89
C ALA A 360 19.64 12.47 -12.43
N GLY A 361 18.63 12.23 -13.28
CA GLY A 361 17.22 12.47 -12.96
C GLY A 361 16.72 11.60 -11.80
N ALA A 362 17.11 10.32 -11.77
CA ALA A 362 16.82 9.41 -10.65
C ALA A 362 17.45 9.90 -9.35
N SER A 363 18.69 10.42 -9.40
CA SER A 363 19.36 10.98 -8.22
C SER A 363 18.66 12.24 -7.67
N ASP A 364 18.21 13.16 -8.54
CA ASP A 364 17.42 14.31 -8.09
C ASP A 364 16.06 13.89 -7.52
N LEU A 365 15.40 12.91 -8.17
CA LEU A 365 14.16 12.34 -7.67
C LEU A 365 14.35 11.68 -6.30
N SER A 366 15.47 10.97 -6.06
CA SER A 366 15.84 10.42 -4.74
C SER A 366 15.84 11.51 -3.67
N ARG A 367 16.57 12.59 -3.92
CA ARG A 367 16.71 13.72 -2.98
C ARG A 367 15.37 14.40 -2.70
N ARG A 368 14.51 14.52 -3.73
CA ARG A 368 13.16 15.08 -3.57
C ARG A 368 12.27 14.15 -2.75
N THR A 369 12.32 12.85 -3.00
CA THR A 369 11.59 11.83 -2.24
C THR A 369 12.02 11.81 -0.77
N GLU A 370 13.31 11.91 -0.48
CA GLU A 370 13.83 12.03 0.90
C GLU A 370 13.33 13.30 1.62
N ASN A 371 13.40 14.46 0.96
CA ASN A 371 12.87 15.70 1.52
C ASN A 371 11.36 15.65 1.75
N GLN A 372 10.64 14.97 0.85
CA GLN A 372 9.20 14.78 0.95
C GLN A 372 8.84 13.85 2.11
N ALA A 373 9.59 12.76 2.31
CA ALA A 373 9.44 11.89 3.47
C ALA A 373 9.64 12.66 4.79
N ALA A 374 10.70 13.47 4.89
CA ALA A 374 10.93 14.31 6.08
C ALA A 374 9.79 15.31 6.32
N SER A 375 9.25 15.91 5.25
CA SER A 375 8.12 16.84 5.34
C SER A 375 6.82 16.14 5.76
N LEU A 376 6.60 14.90 5.29
CA LEU A 376 5.46 14.07 5.69
C LEU A 376 5.56 13.66 7.16
N GLU A 377 6.73 13.27 7.65
CA GLU A 377 6.95 12.93 9.05
C GLU A 377 6.63 14.11 9.98
N GLN A 378 7.09 15.32 9.64
CA GLN A 378 6.76 16.54 10.39
C GLN A 378 5.26 16.87 10.33
N THR A 379 4.63 16.67 9.17
CA THR A 379 3.19 16.91 8.99
C THR A 379 2.36 15.92 9.79
N ALA A 380 2.74 14.65 9.80
CA ALA A 380 2.08 13.61 10.59
C ALA A 380 2.17 13.92 12.09
N ALA A 381 3.35 14.28 12.60
CA ALA A 381 3.52 14.69 14.00
C ALA A 381 2.66 15.91 14.36
N ALA A 382 2.60 16.92 13.50
CA ALA A 382 1.74 18.09 13.71
C ALA A 382 0.25 17.73 13.70
N LEU A 383 -0.16 16.79 12.84
CA LEU A 383 -1.54 16.30 12.78
C LEU A 383 -1.92 15.50 14.02
N GLU A 384 -1.02 14.68 14.56
CA GLU A 384 -1.24 13.99 15.84
C GLU A 384 -1.45 15.00 16.98
N GLU A 385 -0.61 16.03 17.05
CA GLU A 385 -0.75 17.09 18.05
C GLU A 385 -2.08 17.85 17.92
N ILE A 386 -2.47 18.22 16.68
CA ILE A 386 -3.75 18.87 16.42
C ILE A 386 -4.92 17.95 16.78
N THR A 387 -4.85 16.67 16.43
CA THR A 387 -5.89 15.68 16.74
C THR A 387 -6.06 15.54 18.26
N ALA A 388 -4.96 15.47 19.00
CA ALA A 388 -4.99 15.46 20.46
C ALA A 388 -5.60 16.75 21.03
N ASN A 389 -5.27 17.91 20.46
CA ASN A 389 -5.81 19.20 20.88
C ASN A 389 -7.32 19.31 20.62
N VAL A 390 -7.81 18.87 19.45
CA VAL A 390 -9.24 18.86 19.11
C VAL A 390 -10.01 17.90 20.03
N SER A 391 -9.48 16.70 20.28
CA SER A 391 -10.07 15.74 21.22
C SER A 391 -10.19 16.32 22.64
N ASN A 392 -9.12 16.94 23.13
CA ASN A 392 -9.12 17.63 24.43
C ASN A 392 -10.09 18.81 24.46
N ALA A 393 -10.18 19.61 23.40
CA ALA A 393 -11.13 20.71 23.29
C ALA A 393 -12.58 20.22 23.35
N ASN A 394 -12.90 19.10 22.68
CA ASN A 394 -14.20 18.45 22.75
C ASN A 394 -14.55 18.02 24.19
N LYS A 395 -13.63 17.33 24.87
CA LYS A 395 -13.81 16.92 26.27
C LYS A 395 -14.08 18.13 27.17
N ARG A 396 -13.26 19.19 27.08
CA ARG A 396 -13.42 20.41 27.89
C ARG A 396 -14.70 21.16 27.57
N THR A 397 -15.15 21.14 26.32
CA THR A 397 -16.44 21.75 25.91
C THR A 397 -17.61 21.01 26.54
N SER A 398 -17.56 19.68 26.57
CA SER A 398 -18.57 18.85 27.25
C SER A 398 -18.61 19.13 28.77
N GLU A 399 -17.45 19.18 29.42
CA GLU A 399 -17.34 19.53 30.85
C GLU A 399 -17.89 20.95 31.13
N ALA A 400 -17.53 21.95 30.32
CA ALA A 400 -18.03 23.31 30.44
C ALA A 400 -19.55 23.40 30.25
N ARG A 401 -20.10 22.61 29.32
CA ARG A 401 -21.54 22.53 29.08
C ARG A 401 -22.30 21.95 30.27
N LEU A 402 -21.78 20.89 30.89
CA LEU A 402 -22.36 20.33 32.11
C LEU A 402 -22.36 21.36 33.25
N ALA A 403 -21.26 22.09 33.43
CA ALA A 403 -21.16 23.14 34.44
C ALA A 403 -22.15 24.30 34.16
N ALA A 404 -22.32 24.70 32.90
CA ALA A 404 -23.32 25.71 32.52
C ALA A 404 -24.75 25.23 32.80
N THR A 405 -25.05 23.96 32.51
CA THR A 405 -26.37 23.38 32.79
C THR A 405 -26.68 23.37 34.29
N ASP A 406 -25.72 22.98 35.13
CA ASP A 406 -25.87 22.99 36.59
C ASP A 406 -26.02 24.41 37.15
N ALA A 407 -25.25 25.37 36.63
CA ALA A 407 -25.37 26.78 36.98
C ALA A 407 -26.75 27.35 36.61
N ASN A 408 -27.31 26.97 35.45
CA ASN A 408 -28.65 27.39 35.03
C ASN A 408 -29.72 26.83 35.97
N HIS A 409 -29.62 25.55 36.33
CA HIS A 409 -30.53 24.94 37.31
C HIS A 409 -30.46 25.64 38.67
N SER A 410 -29.25 25.98 39.13
CA SER A 410 -29.04 26.74 40.36
C SER A 410 -29.63 28.16 40.31
N ALA A 411 -29.52 28.84 39.16
CA ALA A 411 -30.13 30.15 38.93
C ALA A 411 -31.67 30.07 38.98
N LEU A 412 -32.27 29.08 38.30
CA LEU A 412 -33.72 28.85 38.32
C LEU A 412 -34.24 28.59 39.75
N LYS A 413 -33.54 27.75 40.51
CA LYS A 413 -33.87 27.50 41.92
C LYS A 413 -33.73 28.76 42.78
N SER A 414 -32.74 29.60 42.51
CA SER A 414 -32.55 30.86 43.21
C SER A 414 -33.67 31.86 42.92
N VAL A 415 -34.17 31.90 41.68
CA VAL A 415 -35.35 32.71 41.29
C VAL A 415 -36.59 32.26 42.08
N GLU A 416 -36.80 30.94 42.24
CA GLU A 416 -37.90 30.41 43.05
C GLU A 416 -37.80 30.85 44.53
N VAL A 417 -36.61 30.74 45.14
CA VAL A 417 -36.37 31.16 46.53
C VAL A 417 -36.61 32.66 46.71
N VAL A 418 -36.14 33.48 45.78
CA VAL A 418 -36.36 34.94 45.79
C VAL A 418 -37.85 35.27 45.63
N SER A 419 -38.59 34.54 44.80
CA SER A 419 -40.05 34.71 44.68
C SER A 419 -40.77 34.43 46.00
N HIS A 420 -40.38 33.38 46.74
CA HIS A 420 -40.93 33.11 48.07
C HIS A 420 -40.58 34.19 49.09
N ALA A 421 -39.36 34.74 49.02
CA ALA A 421 -38.93 35.85 49.89
C ALA A 421 -39.70 37.14 49.59
N GLU A 422 -39.97 37.44 48.31
CA GLU A 422 -40.79 38.58 47.89
C GLU A 422 -42.21 38.47 48.47
N GLU A 423 -42.83 37.30 48.36
CA GLU A 423 -44.18 37.06 48.89
C GLU A 423 -44.21 37.24 50.42
N ALA A 424 -43.20 36.73 51.13
CA ALA A 424 -43.07 36.91 52.57
C ALA A 424 -42.97 38.39 52.97
N MET A 425 -42.16 39.18 52.25
CA MET A 425 -42.04 40.61 52.49
C MET A 425 -43.34 41.37 52.20
N ARG A 426 -44.08 41.02 51.14
CA ARG A 426 -45.41 41.59 50.86
C ARG A 426 -46.43 41.30 51.97
N ARG A 427 -46.37 40.12 52.58
CA ARG A 427 -47.20 39.80 53.76
C ARG A 427 -46.82 40.64 54.97
N ILE A 428 -45.52 40.87 55.22
CA ILE A 428 -45.04 41.75 56.30
C ILE A 428 -45.48 43.21 56.06
N GLU A 429 -45.37 43.69 54.82
CA GLU A 429 -45.82 45.03 54.43
C GLU A 429 -47.33 45.21 54.70
N THR A 430 -48.13 44.22 54.27
CA THR A 430 -49.58 44.21 54.51
C THR A 430 -49.91 44.20 56.00
N SER A 431 -49.23 43.37 56.78
CA SER A 431 -49.39 43.31 58.24
C SER A 431 -49.03 44.64 58.91
N SER A 432 -47.96 45.29 58.46
CA SER A 432 -47.52 46.60 58.99
C SER A 432 -48.56 47.70 58.74
N ARG A 433 -49.21 47.70 57.57
CA ARG A 433 -50.34 48.61 57.28
C ARG A 433 -51.54 48.33 58.18
N GLN A 434 -51.85 47.07 58.45
CA GLN A 434 -52.94 46.69 59.37
C GLN A 434 -52.65 47.16 60.80
N ILE A 435 -51.41 46.96 61.29
CA ILE A 435 -50.98 47.45 62.60
C ILE A 435 -51.11 48.98 62.68
N THR A 436 -50.70 49.70 61.64
CA THR A 436 -50.87 51.16 61.58
C THR A 436 -52.33 51.59 61.76
N GLY A 437 -53.27 50.87 61.14
CA GLY A 437 -54.71 51.08 61.32
C GLY A 437 -55.17 50.85 62.76
N ILE A 438 -54.71 49.78 63.41
CA ILE A 438 -55.01 49.48 64.82
C ILE A 438 -54.49 50.58 65.74
N ILE A 439 -53.26 51.05 65.53
CA ILE A 439 -52.66 52.15 66.31
C ILE A 439 -53.45 53.46 66.13
N GLY A 440 -54.00 53.71 64.94
CA GLY A 440 -54.92 54.83 64.71
C GLY A 440 -56.18 54.75 65.60
N VAL A 441 -56.80 53.57 65.69
CA VAL A 441 -57.96 53.34 66.57
C VAL A 441 -57.60 53.50 68.05
N ILE A 442 -56.43 53.02 68.47
CA ILE A 442 -55.96 53.16 69.86
C ILE A 442 -55.75 54.64 70.24
N ASP A 443 -55.17 55.43 69.35
CA ASP A 443 -54.98 56.87 69.53
C ASP A 443 -56.34 57.61 69.63
N GLU A 444 -57.32 57.21 68.81
CA GLU A 444 -58.69 57.71 68.88
C GLU A 444 -59.36 57.36 70.22
N ILE A 445 -59.22 56.11 70.69
CA ILE A 445 -59.73 55.68 72.02
C ILE A 445 -59.06 56.49 73.14
N ALA A 446 -57.75 56.71 73.07
CA ALA A 446 -57.01 57.50 74.05
C ALA A 446 -57.51 58.96 74.06
N PHE A 447 -57.75 59.56 72.89
CA PHE A 447 -58.31 60.90 72.78
C PHE A 447 -59.73 60.99 73.35
N GLN A 448 -60.61 60.05 73.00
CA GLN A 448 -61.98 59.96 73.55
C GLN A 448 -61.96 59.79 75.07
N THR A 449 -61.07 58.93 75.60
CA THR A 449 -60.90 58.71 77.04
C THR A 449 -60.41 59.97 77.76
N ASN A 450 -59.48 60.72 77.16
CA ASN A 450 -59.01 62.00 77.68
C ASN A 450 -60.13 63.05 77.71
N LEU A 451 -61.01 63.10 76.70
CA LEU A 451 -62.19 63.98 76.69
C LEU A 451 -63.24 63.57 77.75
N LEU A 452 -63.51 62.27 77.88
CA LEU A 452 -64.39 61.73 78.92
C LEU A 452 -63.89 62.05 80.33
N ALA A 453 -62.59 61.86 80.56
CA ALA A 453 -61.93 62.16 81.82
C ALA A 453 -61.95 63.67 82.14
N LEU A 454 -61.77 64.53 81.13
CA LEU A 454 -61.91 65.98 81.27
C LEU A 454 -63.35 66.36 81.68
N ASN A 455 -64.35 65.81 80.99
CA ASN A 455 -65.76 66.04 81.32
C ASN A 455 -66.10 65.57 82.74
N ALA A 456 -65.61 64.38 83.14
CA ALA A 456 -65.78 63.86 84.49
C ALA A 456 -65.07 64.72 85.55
N GLY A 457 -63.87 65.24 85.25
CA GLY A 457 -63.14 66.14 86.12
C GLY A 457 -63.85 67.49 86.34
N VAL A 458 -64.48 68.02 85.28
CA VAL A 458 -65.31 69.24 85.36
C VAL A 458 -66.55 69.00 86.23
N GLU A 459 -67.24 67.88 86.04
CA GLU A 459 -68.44 67.55 86.84
C GLU A 459 -68.08 67.25 88.31
N ALA A 460 -66.92 66.63 88.56
CA ALA A 460 -66.40 66.43 89.90
C ALA A 460 -66.04 67.75 90.61
N ALA A 461 -65.48 68.73 89.89
CA ALA A 461 -65.23 70.08 90.42
C ALA A 461 -66.56 70.81 90.74
N ARG A 462 -67.60 70.58 89.93
CA ARG A 462 -68.94 71.13 90.11
C ARG A 462 -69.65 70.57 91.36
N ALA A 463 -69.35 69.34 91.75
CA ALA A 463 -69.89 68.68 92.95
C ALA A 463 -69.21 69.10 94.28
N GLY A 464 -68.20 69.97 94.25
CA GLY A 464 -67.56 70.53 95.45
C GLY A 464 -66.85 69.48 96.33
N GLU A 465 -67.02 69.56 97.66
CA GLU A 465 -66.35 68.64 98.62
C GLU A 465 -66.72 67.16 98.40
N ALA A 466 -67.92 66.85 97.93
CA ALA A 466 -68.37 65.49 97.66
C ALA A 466 -67.70 64.86 96.41
N GLY A 467 -67.18 65.69 95.50
CA GLY A 467 -66.57 65.25 94.24
C GLY A 467 -65.05 65.04 94.29
N LYS A 468 -64.38 65.34 95.41
CA LYS A 468 -62.90 65.28 95.52
C LYS A 468 -62.30 63.93 95.13
N GLY A 469 -62.91 62.82 95.54
CA GLY A 469 -62.46 61.47 95.16
C GLY A 469 -62.61 61.19 93.66
N PHE A 470 -63.72 61.61 93.06
CA PHE A 470 -63.96 61.49 91.62
C PHE A 470 -63.03 62.38 90.79
N ALA A 471 -62.67 63.57 91.29
CA ALA A 471 -61.73 64.46 90.63
C ALA A 471 -60.33 63.86 90.52
N VAL A 472 -59.85 63.15 91.56
CA VAL A 472 -58.56 62.44 91.54
C VAL A 472 -58.59 61.30 90.53
N VAL A 473 -59.65 60.49 90.51
CA VAL A 473 -59.80 59.40 89.54
C VAL A 473 -59.88 59.94 88.11
N ALA A 474 -60.64 61.02 87.88
CA ALA A 474 -60.72 61.66 86.57
C ALA A 474 -59.36 62.18 86.09
N GLN A 475 -58.55 62.75 86.97
CA GLN A 475 -57.19 63.19 86.63
C GLN A 475 -56.25 62.02 86.34
N GLU A 476 -56.34 60.92 87.09
CA GLU A 476 -55.54 59.70 86.85
C GLU A 476 -55.91 59.03 85.52
N VAL A 477 -57.21 58.94 85.20
CA VAL A 477 -57.70 58.42 83.90
C VAL A 477 -57.23 59.32 82.76
N ARG A 478 -57.21 60.64 82.98
CA ARG A 478 -56.71 61.60 82.00
C ARG A 478 -55.20 61.43 81.74
N ASP A 479 -54.40 61.31 82.79
CA ASP A 479 -52.96 61.07 82.67
C ASP A 479 -52.66 59.73 81.97
N LEU A 480 -53.41 58.67 82.31
CA LEU A 480 -53.32 57.37 81.63
C LEU A 480 -53.70 57.46 80.14
N ALA A 481 -54.72 58.25 79.80
CA ALA A 481 -55.13 58.47 78.42
C ALA A 481 -54.05 59.25 77.64
N GLN A 482 -53.43 60.28 78.24
CA GLN A 482 -52.31 61.01 77.64
C GLN A 482 -51.07 60.12 77.46
N ARG A 483 -50.75 59.26 78.44
CA ARG A 483 -49.67 58.28 78.33
C ARG A 483 -49.95 57.25 77.24
N SER A 484 -51.20 56.79 77.11
CA SER A 484 -51.63 55.88 76.04
C SER A 484 -51.50 56.51 74.65
N ALA A 485 -51.93 57.77 74.49
CA ALA A 485 -51.79 58.52 73.24
C ALA A 485 -50.32 58.70 72.86
N LYS A 486 -49.46 59.06 73.83
CA LYS A 486 -48.01 59.17 73.62
C LYS A 486 -47.39 57.85 73.18
N ALA A 487 -47.69 56.75 73.87
CA ALA A 487 -47.20 55.42 73.51
C ALA A 487 -47.71 54.97 72.12
N ALA A 488 -48.98 55.26 71.80
CA ALA A 488 -49.54 54.98 70.48
C ALA A 488 -48.81 55.78 69.38
N SER A 489 -48.45 57.04 69.62
CA SER A 489 -47.65 57.85 68.69
C SER A 489 -46.24 57.27 68.49
N GLU A 490 -45.56 56.89 69.56
CA GLU A 490 -44.22 56.29 69.48
C GLU A 490 -44.23 54.96 68.70
N ILE A 491 -45.25 54.11 68.94
CA ILE A 491 -45.42 52.87 68.16
C ILE A 491 -45.72 53.18 66.69
N ARG A 492 -46.55 54.20 66.40
CA ARG A 492 -46.84 54.62 65.03
C ARG A 492 -45.56 55.01 64.28
N ASP A 493 -44.69 55.78 64.93
CA ASP A 493 -43.43 56.21 64.32
C ASP A 493 -42.50 55.03 64.06
N HIS A 494 -42.38 54.07 65.00
CA HIS A 494 -41.62 52.83 64.79
C HIS A 494 -42.19 51.97 63.66
N ILE A 495 -43.51 51.80 63.58
CA ILE A 495 -44.15 51.02 62.49
C ILE A 495 -43.98 51.72 61.14
N ARG A 496 -44.02 53.05 61.11
CA ARG A 496 -43.74 53.83 59.90
C ARG A 496 -42.32 53.63 59.41
N GLN A 497 -41.34 53.67 60.31
CA GLN A 497 -39.95 53.37 59.97
C GLN A 497 -39.79 51.93 59.47
N SER A 498 -40.35 50.94 60.18
CA SER A 498 -40.31 49.53 59.75
C SER A 498 -40.98 49.33 58.39
N SER A 499 -42.07 50.04 58.10
CA SER A 499 -42.73 49.98 56.79
C SER A 499 -41.84 50.48 55.67
N ALA A 500 -41.08 51.56 55.90
CA ALA A 500 -40.12 52.08 54.92
C ALA A 500 -38.94 51.11 54.69
N GLU A 501 -38.43 50.47 55.74
CA GLU A 501 -37.39 49.42 55.64
C GLU A 501 -37.91 48.19 54.87
N VAL A 502 -39.15 47.77 55.11
CA VAL A 502 -39.78 46.65 54.39
C VAL A 502 -40.00 47.01 52.91
N GLU A 503 -40.45 48.22 52.60
CA GLU A 503 -40.60 48.70 51.21
C GLU A 503 -39.26 48.67 50.47
N SER A 504 -38.19 49.16 51.11
CA SER A 504 -36.83 49.07 50.57
C SER A 504 -36.37 47.61 50.41
N GLY A 505 -36.69 46.74 51.37
CA GLY A 505 -36.40 45.31 51.32
C GLY A 505 -37.10 44.60 50.15
N VAL A 506 -38.39 44.87 49.93
CA VAL A 506 -39.16 44.33 48.79
C VAL A 506 -38.48 44.72 47.47
N LYS A 507 -38.06 45.99 47.33
CA LYS A 507 -37.37 46.46 46.13
C LYS A 507 -36.06 45.71 45.89
N LEU A 508 -35.22 45.55 46.92
CA LEU A 508 -33.95 44.82 46.78
C LEU A 508 -34.15 43.35 46.39
N VAL A 509 -35.18 42.69 46.93
CA VAL A 509 -35.53 41.31 46.58
C VAL A 509 -35.99 41.21 45.12
N LEU A 510 -36.81 42.15 44.64
CA LEU A 510 -37.21 42.24 43.23
C LEU A 510 -36.02 42.45 42.28
N ASP A 511 -35.15 43.41 42.61
CA ASP A 511 -33.94 43.70 41.84
C ASP A 511 -33.02 42.46 41.78
N THR A 512 -32.91 41.73 42.89
CA THR A 512 -32.16 40.45 42.95
C THR A 512 -32.79 39.38 42.05
N GLY A 513 -34.12 39.27 42.03
CA GLY A 513 -34.84 38.34 41.17
C GLY A 513 -34.62 38.63 39.68
N THR A 514 -34.64 39.90 39.29
CA THR A 514 -34.32 40.30 37.90
C THR A 514 -32.87 39.98 37.55
N ALA A 515 -31.91 40.28 38.44
CA ALA A 515 -30.50 39.96 38.19
C ALA A 515 -30.25 38.46 38.03
N LEU A 516 -30.92 37.61 38.82
CA LEU A 516 -30.81 36.15 38.68
C LEU A 516 -31.42 35.63 37.37
N LYS A 517 -32.51 36.24 36.90
CA LYS A 517 -33.10 35.92 35.60
C LYS A 517 -32.15 36.26 34.45
N ASP A 518 -31.54 37.45 34.49
CA ASP A 518 -30.53 37.87 33.50
C ASP A 518 -29.31 36.94 33.49
N ILE A 519 -28.89 36.44 34.66
CA ILE A 519 -27.82 35.44 34.77
C ILE A 519 -28.23 34.13 34.08
N GLY A 520 -29.46 33.66 34.31
CA GLY A 520 -30.00 32.46 33.65
C GLY A 520 -29.99 32.59 32.12
N GLU A 521 -30.43 33.74 31.59
CA GLU A 521 -30.40 34.02 30.15
C GLU A 521 -28.97 34.02 29.58
N ARG A 522 -28.00 34.57 30.31
CA ARG A 522 -26.58 34.54 29.92
C ARG A 522 -26.00 33.13 29.92
N ILE A 523 -26.35 32.31 30.92
CA ILE A 523 -25.90 30.91 31.01
C ILE A 523 -26.50 30.08 29.86
N ALA A 524 -27.76 30.31 29.49
CA ALA A 524 -28.36 29.68 28.32
C ALA A 524 -27.61 30.05 27.02
N GLY A 525 -27.15 31.30 26.89
CA GLY A 525 -26.27 31.72 25.79
C GLY A 525 -24.93 30.98 25.77
N ILE A 526 -24.33 30.70 26.95
CA ILE A 526 -23.12 29.89 27.06
C ILE A 526 -23.35 28.45 26.58
N ASP A 527 -24.46 27.81 26.94
CA ASP A 527 -24.81 26.46 26.47
C ASP A 527 -24.94 26.41 24.94
N GLN A 528 -25.55 27.44 24.32
CA GLN A 528 -25.64 27.54 22.87
C GLN A 528 -24.24 27.67 22.23
N HIS A 529 -23.34 28.47 22.80
CA HIS A 529 -21.95 28.56 22.32
C HIS A 529 -21.19 27.24 22.47
N MET A 530 -21.35 26.54 23.59
CA MET A 530 -20.71 25.23 23.79
C MET A 530 -21.21 24.20 22.77
N THR A 531 -22.50 24.22 22.44
CA THR A 531 -23.08 23.37 21.40
C THR A 531 -22.43 23.65 20.03
N ALA A 532 -22.31 24.93 19.66
CA ALA A 532 -21.66 25.31 18.39
C ALA A 532 -20.17 24.90 18.34
N ILE A 533 -19.44 25.04 19.45
CA ILE A 533 -18.04 24.60 19.55
C ILE A 533 -17.93 23.08 19.41
N ALA A 534 -18.81 22.32 20.07
CA ALA A 534 -18.82 20.86 19.98
C ALA A 534 -19.11 20.38 18.55
N THR A 535 -20.08 20.99 17.86
CA THR A 535 -20.35 20.70 16.44
C THR A 535 -19.12 21.00 15.58
N SER A 536 -18.50 22.18 15.75
CA SER A 536 -17.32 22.55 14.96
C SER A 536 -16.12 21.63 15.22
N ALA A 537 -15.93 21.19 16.46
CA ALA A 537 -14.85 20.26 16.81
C ALA A 537 -15.12 18.83 16.28
N ALA A 538 -16.39 18.40 16.19
CA ALA A 538 -16.75 17.16 15.51
C ALA A 538 -16.43 17.23 14.00
N GLU A 539 -16.80 18.34 13.34
CA GLU A 539 -16.45 18.58 11.93
C GLU A 539 -14.93 18.61 11.70
N GLN A 540 -14.18 19.26 12.60
CA GLN A 540 -12.71 19.26 12.56
C GLN A 540 -12.14 17.85 12.73
N SER A 541 -12.71 17.03 13.61
CA SER A 541 -12.27 15.64 13.80
C SER A 541 -12.46 14.82 12.53
N THR A 542 -13.58 14.98 11.83
CA THR A 542 -13.81 14.33 10.53
C THR A 542 -12.82 14.83 9.48
N GLY A 543 -12.61 16.14 9.38
CA GLY A 543 -11.64 16.72 8.45
C GLY A 543 -10.20 16.26 8.72
N LEU A 544 -9.82 16.11 9.99
CA LEU A 544 -8.51 15.56 10.36
C LEU A 544 -8.37 14.09 9.99
N ALA A 545 -9.42 13.29 10.09
CA ALA A 545 -9.41 11.90 9.64
C ALA A 545 -9.17 11.78 8.12
N GLU A 546 -9.83 12.64 7.33
CA GLU A 546 -9.61 12.72 5.88
C GLU A 546 -8.18 13.16 5.53
N ILE A 547 -7.66 14.17 6.24
CA ILE A 547 -6.27 14.63 6.05
C ILE A 547 -5.29 13.51 6.42
N ASN A 548 -5.53 12.77 7.50
CA ASN A 548 -4.68 11.66 7.92
C ASN A 548 -4.67 10.54 6.86
N ALA A 549 -5.83 10.21 6.29
CA ALA A 549 -5.91 9.28 5.16
C ALA A 549 -5.13 9.76 3.93
N ALA A 550 -5.20 11.06 3.61
CA ALA A 550 -4.43 11.66 2.52
C ALA A 550 -2.91 11.62 2.78
N VAL A 551 -2.47 11.88 4.02
CA VAL A 551 -1.06 11.78 4.41
C VAL A 551 -0.55 10.34 4.31
N ASN A 552 -1.32 9.35 4.75
CA ASN A 552 -0.98 7.93 4.57
C ASN A 552 -0.86 7.55 3.09
N SER A 553 -1.75 8.07 2.23
CA SER A 553 -1.65 7.87 0.78
C SER A 553 -0.38 8.51 0.19
N MET A 554 -0.03 9.70 0.64
CA MET A 554 1.22 10.37 0.25
C MET A 554 2.46 9.62 0.72
N ASP A 555 2.44 9.04 1.91
CA ASP A 555 3.54 8.21 2.42
C ASP A 555 3.74 6.97 1.52
N HIS A 556 2.66 6.26 1.20
CA HIS A 556 2.73 5.12 0.27
C HIS A 556 3.27 5.51 -1.11
N ALA A 557 2.81 6.64 -1.67
CA ALA A 557 3.34 7.15 -2.94
C ALA A 557 4.83 7.53 -2.83
N THR A 558 5.27 8.06 -1.68
CA THR A 558 6.67 8.40 -1.42
C THR A 558 7.54 7.15 -1.35
N GLN A 559 7.07 6.08 -0.69
CA GLN A 559 7.75 4.78 -0.66
C GLN A 559 7.84 4.15 -2.06
N GLN A 560 6.76 4.22 -2.85
CA GLN A 560 6.78 3.75 -4.24
C GLN A 560 7.77 4.55 -5.09
N ASN A 561 7.85 5.87 -4.91
CA ASN A 561 8.84 6.70 -5.59
C ASN A 561 10.27 6.31 -5.21
N ALA A 562 10.53 5.99 -3.94
CA ALA A 562 11.84 5.50 -3.50
C ALA A 562 12.20 4.18 -4.21
N ALA A 563 11.27 3.21 -4.26
CA ALA A 563 11.48 1.96 -4.98
C ALA A 563 11.70 2.17 -6.49
N MET A 564 10.93 3.07 -7.11
CA MET A 564 11.11 3.41 -8.53
C MET A 564 12.46 4.08 -8.81
N VAL A 565 12.95 4.91 -7.89
CA VAL A 565 14.27 5.54 -7.98
C VAL A 565 15.38 4.49 -7.92
N GLU A 566 15.30 3.53 -6.99
CA GLU A 566 16.26 2.43 -6.92
C GLU A 566 16.26 1.60 -8.21
N GLN A 567 15.07 1.24 -8.71
CA GLN A 567 14.92 0.49 -9.95
C GLN A 567 15.47 1.26 -11.16
N SER A 568 15.17 2.54 -11.28
CA SER A 568 15.65 3.40 -12.38
C SER A 568 17.15 3.59 -12.34
N THR A 569 17.73 3.72 -11.14
CA THR A 569 19.18 3.82 -10.94
C THR A 569 19.87 2.51 -11.35
N ALA A 570 19.33 1.37 -10.90
CA ALA A 570 19.86 0.05 -11.25
C ALA A 570 19.75 -0.24 -12.76
N ALA A 571 18.63 0.10 -13.39
CA ALA A 571 18.41 -0.05 -14.83
C ALA A 571 19.40 0.83 -15.63
N SER A 572 19.58 2.08 -15.23
CA SER A 572 20.53 3.01 -15.87
C SER A 572 21.98 2.53 -15.74
N ALA A 573 22.36 2.02 -14.56
CA ALA A 573 23.69 1.43 -14.35
C ALA A 573 23.91 0.18 -15.23
N THR A 574 22.88 -0.66 -15.39
CA THR A 574 22.93 -1.83 -16.26
C THR A 574 23.05 -1.44 -17.73
N LEU A 575 22.28 -0.44 -18.20
CA LEU A 575 22.41 0.09 -19.56
C LEU A 575 23.79 0.70 -19.82
N ALA A 576 24.34 1.44 -18.85
CA ALA A 576 25.69 1.99 -18.94
C ALA A 576 26.75 0.87 -19.05
N ALA A 577 26.59 -0.22 -18.32
CA ALA A 577 27.48 -1.38 -18.43
C ALA A 577 27.35 -2.10 -19.79
N GLU A 578 26.13 -2.27 -20.32
CA GLU A 578 25.92 -2.90 -21.63
C GLU A 578 26.40 -2.02 -22.80
N THR A 579 26.15 -0.72 -22.75
CA THR A 579 26.70 0.23 -23.74
C THR A 579 28.23 0.26 -23.71
N ALA A 580 28.86 0.18 -22.53
CA ALA A 580 30.32 0.05 -22.42
C ALA A 580 30.84 -1.25 -23.07
N LYS A 581 30.15 -2.39 -22.86
CA LYS A 581 30.48 -3.66 -23.53
C LYS A 581 30.33 -3.58 -25.04
N LEU A 582 29.22 -3.04 -25.53
CA LEU A 582 28.96 -2.86 -26.96
C LEU A 582 30.00 -1.95 -27.60
N ARG A 583 30.34 -0.82 -26.95
CA ARG A 583 31.41 0.08 -27.40
C ARG A 583 32.75 -0.64 -27.50
N ALA A 584 33.09 -1.49 -26.53
CA ALA A 584 34.31 -2.29 -26.55
C ALA A 584 34.34 -3.38 -27.63
N LEU A 585 33.17 -3.88 -28.05
CA LEU A 585 33.05 -4.81 -29.18
C LEU A 585 33.22 -4.09 -30.52
N VAL A 586 32.56 -2.94 -30.69
CA VAL A 586 32.66 -2.13 -31.91
C VAL A 586 34.07 -1.54 -32.07
N SER A 587 34.74 -1.15 -30.98
CA SER A 587 36.11 -0.62 -31.03
C SER A 587 37.17 -1.63 -31.48
N ARG A 588 36.83 -2.92 -31.60
CA ARG A 588 37.71 -3.92 -32.22
C ARG A 588 37.78 -3.75 -33.73
N PHE A 589 36.77 -3.12 -34.33
CA PHE A 589 36.75 -2.83 -35.75
C PHE A 589 37.40 -1.48 -36.00
N ARG A 590 38.30 -1.45 -36.98
CA ARG A 590 38.92 -0.21 -37.47
C ARG A 590 38.00 0.35 -38.56
N LEU A 591 37.22 1.34 -38.17
CA LEU A 591 36.39 2.14 -39.07
C LEU A 591 37.25 3.30 -39.55
N ASP A 592 37.28 3.58 -40.85
CA ASP A 592 38.03 4.75 -41.33
C ASP A 592 37.29 6.00 -40.85
N MET A 593 37.96 6.81 -40.05
CA MET A 593 37.54 8.19 -39.84
C MET A 593 38.19 9.02 -40.93
N GLU A 594 37.66 8.92 -42.14
CA GLU A 594 37.85 10.00 -43.09
C GLU A 594 36.87 11.09 -42.65
N ASP A 595 37.44 12.13 -42.04
CA ASP A 595 36.84 13.39 -41.64
C ASP A 595 36.16 14.06 -42.86
N VAL A 596 34.98 13.56 -43.24
CA VAL A 596 34.12 14.22 -44.22
C VAL A 596 33.36 15.31 -43.49
N GLY A 597 34.05 16.44 -43.31
CA GLY A 597 33.43 17.75 -43.21
C GLY A 597 33.19 18.26 -41.80
N GLY A 598 34.23 18.90 -41.24
CA GLY A 598 34.03 20.06 -40.39
C GLY A 598 33.17 21.11 -41.09
N GLN A 599 31.89 21.15 -40.75
CA GLN A 599 31.11 22.38 -40.75
C GLN A 599 30.57 22.60 -39.34
N ASP A 600 31.15 23.62 -38.69
CA ASP A 600 30.61 24.31 -37.54
C ASP A 600 29.08 24.45 -37.63
N ILE A 601 28.34 23.67 -36.85
CA ILE A 601 26.99 24.05 -36.43
C ILE A 601 27.10 24.57 -35.00
N ILE A 602 27.44 25.85 -34.95
CA ILE A 602 27.26 26.73 -33.80
C ILE A 602 25.76 26.77 -33.43
N ARG A 603 25.46 26.41 -32.16
CA ARG A 603 24.31 26.84 -31.31
C ARG A 603 22.89 26.54 -31.81
N HIS A 604 22.08 25.91 -30.96
CA HIS A 604 21.17 26.62 -30.04
C HIS A 604 20.64 25.65 -28.98
N VAL A 605 21.09 25.83 -27.74
CA VAL A 605 20.35 25.46 -26.54
C VAL A 605 19.31 26.57 -26.33
N ALA A 606 18.05 26.18 -26.25
CA ALA A 606 16.98 26.92 -25.59
C ALA A 606 16.32 25.96 -24.60
#